data_AF-A0A9E5CU09-F1
#
_entry.id   AF-A0A9E5CU09-F1
#
_cell.length_a   1.000
_cell.length_b   1.000
_cell.length_c   1.000
_cell.angle_alpha   90.00
_cell.angle_beta   90.00
_cell.angle_gamma   90.00
#
_symmetry.space_group_name_H-M   'P 1'
#
loop_
_entity.id
_entity.type
_entity.pdbx_description
1 polymer ?
#
loop_
_entity_poly.entity_id
_entity_poly.type
_entity_poly.pdbx_seq_one_letter_code
_entity_poly.pdbx_strand_id
1 'polypeptide(L)'
;MHEVLLEEEQPTEVLADVDPIELLRRLLNNGEDWPVALLKSMALWTIPAEIVNGREYSYFIGGEAFDWLLLAERLCQEVGELIPADEMEELLFTGKFPASFDESQVKELLGVHKRRGYLNYYYGVVVEEALQLAVEREVHKRKVSNGNQYQDDFSEEVFQKVYRESEATLTEEFRQEVGYDSVEIMSVTQMKEFTYWLFKYRIKTSDKAKIASDTKKGLDALHEMASSRRPGADAS
;
A
#
# COMPACT_ATOMS: atom_id res chain seq x y z
N MET A 1 51.72 3.16 29.81
CA MET A 1 50.38 3.69 30.11
C MET A 1 49.70 3.94 28.79
N HIS A 2 48.99 2.95 28.28
CA HIS A 2 48.17 3.05 27.07
C HIS A 2 46.78 2.62 27.53
N GLU A 3 45.87 3.57 27.63
CA GLU A 3 44.50 3.37 28.07
C GLU A 3 43.67 3.08 26.82
N VAL A 4 43.25 1.83 26.69
CA VAL A 4 42.35 1.36 25.64
C VAL A 4 40.94 1.69 26.12
N LEU A 5 40.32 2.72 25.53
CA LEU A 5 38.90 2.98 25.65
C LEU A 5 38.16 1.87 24.89
N LEU A 6 37.56 0.95 25.64
CA LEU A 6 36.56 0.02 25.14
C LEU A 6 35.31 0.84 24.79
N GLU A 7 34.99 0.91 23.51
CA GLU A 7 33.66 1.32 23.05
C GLU A 7 32.66 0.27 23.57
N GLU A 8 31.72 0.72 24.39
CA GLU A 8 30.59 -0.10 24.82
C GLU A 8 29.72 -0.42 23.60
N GLU A 9 29.81 -1.65 23.11
CA GLU A 9 28.79 -2.24 22.24
C GLU A 9 27.45 -2.19 22.98
N GLN A 10 26.54 -1.33 22.54
CA GLN A 10 25.17 -1.35 23.02
C GLN A 10 24.46 -2.62 22.53
N PRO A 11 23.75 -3.35 23.41
CA PRO A 11 23.27 -4.69 23.10
C PRO A 11 22.09 -4.63 22.13
N THR A 12 22.28 -5.14 20.93
CA THR A 12 21.25 -5.33 19.89
C THR A 12 20.31 -6.51 20.22
N GLU A 13 20.47 -7.15 21.38
CA GLU A 13 19.91 -8.47 21.70
C GLU A 13 18.59 -8.48 22.51
N VAL A 14 18.00 -7.32 22.85
CA VAL A 14 16.81 -7.27 23.76
C VAL A 14 15.46 -7.04 23.04
N LEU A 15 15.45 -6.83 21.72
CA LEU A 15 14.22 -6.48 20.98
C LEU A 15 13.47 -7.68 20.38
N ALA A 16 13.99 -8.90 20.48
CA ALA A 16 13.45 -10.07 19.77
C ALA A 16 12.15 -10.66 20.35
N ASP A 17 11.72 -10.21 21.55
CA ASP A 17 10.59 -10.81 22.27
C ASP A 17 9.52 -9.77 22.68
N VAL A 18 9.55 -8.59 22.07
CA VAL A 18 8.57 -7.53 22.34
C VAL A 18 7.39 -7.70 21.40
N ASP A 19 6.22 -8.05 21.95
CA ASP A 19 4.96 -8.02 21.21
C ASP A 19 4.71 -6.60 20.66
N PRO A 20 4.59 -6.42 19.33
CA PRO A 20 4.34 -5.11 18.73
C PRO A 20 3.08 -4.39 19.25
N ILE A 21 2.04 -5.13 19.63
CA ILE A 21 0.80 -4.55 20.17
C ILE A 21 1.03 -4.02 21.58
N GLU A 22 1.74 -4.77 22.41
CA GLU A 22 2.11 -4.33 23.77
C GLU A 22 3.09 -3.14 23.71
N LEU A 23 4.03 -3.15 22.77
CA LEU A 23 4.89 -1.99 22.50
C LEU A 23 4.06 -0.75 22.16
N LEU A 24 3.10 -0.89 21.25
CA LEU A 24 2.24 0.21 20.83
C LEU A 24 1.48 0.80 22.02
N ARG A 25 0.79 -0.03 22.82
CA ARG A 25 0.09 0.40 24.03
C ARG A 25 1.04 1.13 25.00
N ARG A 26 2.23 0.58 25.23
CA ARG A 26 3.22 1.17 26.13
C ARG A 26 3.71 2.53 25.65
N LEU A 27 4.01 2.69 24.36
CA LEU A 27 4.46 3.96 23.80
C LEU A 27 3.38 5.05 23.94
N LEU A 28 2.13 4.71 23.61
CA LEU A 28 0.99 5.63 23.73
C LEU A 28 0.75 6.05 25.17
N ASN A 29 0.76 5.11 26.12
CA ASN A 29 0.60 5.41 27.55
C ASN A 29 1.73 6.28 28.12
N ASN A 30 2.92 6.24 27.52
CA ASN A 30 4.05 7.08 27.89
C ASN A 30 4.02 8.47 27.21
N GLY A 31 3.00 8.77 26.40
CA GLY A 31 2.82 10.05 25.73
C GLY A 31 3.66 10.23 24.46
N GLU A 32 4.13 9.14 23.84
CA GLU A 32 4.72 9.20 22.50
C GLU A 32 3.65 9.62 21.47
N ASP A 33 4.06 10.40 20.47
CA ASP A 33 3.19 10.76 19.35
C ASP A 33 2.66 9.51 18.63
N TRP A 34 1.35 9.41 18.42
CA TRP A 34 0.73 8.15 18.00
C TRP A 34 1.18 7.65 16.63
N PRO A 35 1.44 8.50 15.60
CA PRO A 35 2.01 8.04 14.33
C PRO A 35 3.39 7.44 14.52
N VAL A 36 4.21 8.03 15.39
CA VAL A 36 5.54 7.54 15.73
C VAL A 36 5.44 6.18 16.41
N ALA A 37 4.56 6.05 17.41
CA ALA A 37 4.31 4.80 18.12
C ALA A 37 3.83 3.68 17.17
N LEU A 38 2.90 4.01 16.28
CA LEU A 38 2.37 3.10 15.27
C LEU A 38 3.47 2.58 14.34
N LEU A 39 4.26 3.47 13.74
CA LEU A 39 5.31 3.10 12.79
C LEU A 39 6.44 2.29 13.45
N LYS A 40 6.85 2.65 14.67
CA LYS A 40 7.81 1.86 15.46
C LYS A 40 7.30 0.43 15.71
N SER A 41 6.01 0.28 15.97
CA SER A 41 5.38 -1.01 16.20
C SER A 41 5.27 -1.83 14.92
N MET A 42 4.89 -1.20 13.79
CA MET A 42 4.90 -1.82 12.46
C MET A 42 6.29 -2.34 12.05
N ALA A 43 7.34 -1.62 12.44
CA ALA A 43 8.72 -2.00 12.13
C ALA A 43 9.10 -3.38 12.74
N LEU A 44 8.55 -3.70 13.92
CA LEU A 44 8.78 -4.96 14.61
C LEU A 44 7.80 -6.07 14.21
N TRP A 45 6.77 -5.76 13.42
CA TRP A 45 5.77 -6.75 13.04
C TRP A 45 6.35 -7.83 12.12
N THR A 46 6.30 -9.10 12.54
CA THR A 46 6.90 -10.23 11.80
C THR A 46 5.88 -11.17 11.16
N ILE A 47 4.60 -11.09 11.54
CA ILE A 47 3.55 -11.98 11.06
C ILE A 47 3.11 -11.51 9.66
N PRO A 48 3.29 -12.30 8.58
CA PRO A 48 2.96 -11.86 7.23
C PRO A 48 1.45 -11.89 6.94
N ALA A 49 0.72 -12.80 7.60
CA ALA A 49 -0.72 -12.93 7.51
C ALA A 49 -1.28 -13.58 8.78
N GLU A 50 -2.53 -13.27 9.13
CA GLU A 50 -3.23 -13.83 10.28
C GLU A 50 -4.75 -13.85 10.06
N ILE A 51 -5.46 -14.63 10.88
CA ILE A 51 -6.92 -14.64 10.92
C ILE A 51 -7.36 -14.11 12.28
N VAL A 52 -8.08 -12.99 12.28
CA VAL A 52 -8.56 -12.32 13.50
C VAL A 52 -10.06 -12.12 13.37
N ASN A 53 -10.82 -12.63 14.34
CA ASN A 53 -12.29 -12.58 14.35
C ASN A 53 -12.94 -13.10 13.05
N GLY A 54 -12.34 -14.12 12.43
CA GLY A 54 -12.82 -14.71 11.17
C GLY A 54 -12.50 -13.89 9.91
N ARG A 55 -11.81 -12.76 10.04
CA ARG A 55 -11.28 -11.98 8.90
C ARG A 55 -9.82 -12.35 8.67
N GLU A 56 -9.48 -12.59 7.41
CA GLU A 56 -8.11 -12.79 6.97
C GLU A 56 -7.42 -11.45 6.72
N TYR A 57 -6.19 -11.33 7.22
CA TYR A 57 -5.29 -10.21 7.01
C TYR A 57 -4.04 -10.73 6.31
N SER A 58 -3.72 -10.18 5.14
CA SER A 58 -2.48 -10.46 4.40
C SER A 58 -1.69 -9.16 4.26
N TYR A 59 -0.68 -8.98 5.11
CA TYR A 59 0.09 -7.74 5.18
C TYR A 59 1.21 -7.67 4.13
N PHE A 60 1.68 -8.82 3.64
CA PHE A 60 2.79 -8.92 2.69
C PHE A 60 2.34 -9.61 1.40
N ILE A 61 1.76 -8.81 0.51
CA ILE A 61 1.31 -9.24 -0.82
C ILE A 61 2.51 -9.77 -1.61
N GLY A 62 2.38 -11.01 -2.09
CA GLY A 62 3.45 -11.70 -2.82
C GLY A 62 4.75 -11.83 -2.03
N GLY A 63 4.71 -11.72 -0.69
CA GLY A 63 5.90 -11.74 0.19
C GLY A 63 6.77 -10.48 0.12
N GLU A 64 6.38 -9.46 -0.66
CA GLU A 64 7.25 -8.33 -1.01
C GLU A 64 6.58 -6.97 -0.82
N ALA A 65 5.29 -6.82 -1.14
CA ALA A 65 4.55 -5.57 -1.03
C ALA A 65 3.85 -5.48 0.33
N PHE A 66 4.26 -4.49 1.14
CA PHE A 66 3.73 -4.31 2.49
C PHE A 66 2.49 -3.41 2.47
N ASP A 67 1.32 -4.02 2.66
CA ASP A 67 0.05 -3.30 2.86
C ASP A 67 0.01 -2.71 4.28
N TRP A 68 0.73 -1.59 4.41
CA TRP A 68 0.95 -0.93 5.69
C TRP A 68 -0.33 -0.36 6.30
N LEU A 69 -1.32 0.02 5.47
CA LEU A 69 -2.61 0.50 5.95
C LEU A 69 -3.47 -0.62 6.51
N LEU A 70 -3.40 -1.82 5.93
CA LEU A 70 -4.06 -2.99 6.51
C LEU A 70 -3.46 -3.34 7.88
N LEU A 71 -2.13 -3.22 8.04
CA LEU A 71 -1.50 -3.39 9.36
C LEU A 71 -1.84 -2.22 10.30
N ALA A 72 -1.96 -1.00 9.79
CA ALA A 72 -2.40 0.16 10.57
C ALA A 72 -3.78 -0.10 11.15
N GLU A 73 -4.73 -0.55 10.32
CA GLU A 73 -6.08 -0.91 10.72
C GLU A 73 -6.03 -1.96 11.84
N ARG A 74 -5.28 -3.05 11.65
CA ARG A 74 -5.13 -4.11 12.64
C ARG A 74 -4.62 -3.59 13.99
N LEU A 75 -3.58 -2.76 13.98
CA LEU A 75 -2.96 -2.22 15.19
C LEU A 75 -3.90 -1.21 15.87
N CYS A 76 -4.55 -0.34 15.10
CA CYS A 76 -5.53 0.63 15.61
C CYS A 76 -6.76 -0.04 16.22
N GLN A 77 -7.17 -1.23 15.77
CA GLN A 77 -8.24 -1.99 16.44
C GLN A 77 -7.90 -2.39 17.88
N GLU A 78 -6.61 -2.53 18.22
CA GLU A 78 -6.19 -2.86 19.58
C GLU A 78 -6.15 -1.64 20.49
N VAL A 79 -5.80 -0.47 19.96
CA VAL A 79 -5.47 0.72 20.77
C VAL A 79 -6.30 1.95 20.43
N GLY A 80 -7.39 1.81 19.67
CA GLY A 80 -8.15 2.93 19.10
C GLY A 80 -8.69 3.90 20.16
N GLU A 81 -8.89 3.46 21.39
CA GLU A 81 -9.26 4.28 22.54
C GLU A 81 -8.17 5.26 23.01
N LEU A 82 -6.91 5.02 22.60
CA LEU A 82 -5.73 5.81 22.97
C LEU A 82 -5.33 6.81 21.87
N ILE A 83 -6.04 6.85 20.73
CA ILE A 83 -5.70 7.65 19.55
C ILE A 83 -6.88 8.58 19.23
N PRO A 84 -6.65 9.83 18.74
CA PRO A 84 -7.74 10.68 18.26
C PRO A 84 -8.51 10.00 17.11
N ALA A 85 -9.82 9.85 17.29
CA ALA A 85 -10.65 9.03 16.40
C ALA A 85 -10.75 9.61 14.97
N ASP A 86 -10.80 10.93 14.85
CA ASP A 86 -10.84 11.66 13.57
C ASP A 86 -9.53 11.52 12.79
N GLU A 87 -8.40 11.61 13.48
CA GLU A 87 -7.08 11.40 12.87
C GLU A 87 -6.86 9.95 12.45
N MET A 88 -7.29 9.00 13.27
CA MET A 88 -7.26 7.58 12.95
C MET A 88 -8.14 7.27 11.73
N GLU A 89 -9.36 7.82 11.69
CA GLU A 89 -10.28 7.67 10.55
C GLU A 89 -9.64 8.22 9.28
N GLU A 90 -9.12 9.45 9.30
CA GLU A 90 -8.46 10.07 8.15
C GLU A 90 -7.26 9.22 7.67
N LEU A 91 -6.43 8.70 8.57
CA LEU A 91 -5.33 7.80 8.20
C LEU A 91 -5.84 6.55 7.49
N LEU A 92 -6.80 5.85 8.05
CA LEU A 92 -7.28 4.57 7.51
C LEU A 92 -8.03 4.74 6.18
N PHE A 93 -8.70 5.88 5.97
CA PHE A 93 -9.43 6.15 4.73
C PHE A 93 -8.58 6.79 3.63
N THR A 94 -7.63 7.68 3.97
CA THR A 94 -6.90 8.47 2.97
C THR A 94 -5.40 8.18 2.92
N GLY A 95 -4.89 7.41 3.89
CA GLY A 95 -3.47 7.10 4.01
C GLY A 95 -2.62 8.26 4.48
N LYS A 96 -3.23 9.31 5.06
CA LYS A 96 -2.53 10.51 5.50
C LYS A 96 -2.40 10.56 7.01
N PHE A 97 -1.21 10.91 7.46
CA PHE A 97 -0.99 11.22 8.87
C PHE A 97 -1.52 12.62 9.22
N PRO A 98 -1.69 12.91 10.52
CA PRO A 98 -2.02 14.26 11.00
C PRO A 98 -1.03 15.30 10.49
N ALA A 99 -1.49 16.54 10.29
CA ALA A 99 -0.65 17.62 9.79
C ALA A 99 0.53 17.98 10.72
N SER A 100 0.47 17.59 12.00
CA SER A 100 1.54 17.72 12.98
C SER A 100 2.69 16.74 12.77
N PHE A 101 2.45 15.62 12.06
CA PHE A 101 3.44 14.58 11.85
C PHE A 101 4.30 14.87 10.61
N ASP A 102 5.61 14.70 10.74
CA ASP A 102 6.53 14.82 9.61
C ASP A 102 6.64 13.49 8.86
N GLU A 103 5.96 13.39 7.71
CA GLU A 103 5.99 12.20 6.85
C GLU A 103 7.41 11.82 6.38
N SER A 104 8.40 12.73 6.45
CA SER A 104 9.79 12.39 6.14
C SER A 104 10.37 11.32 7.08
N GLN A 105 9.80 11.20 8.30
CA GLN A 105 10.20 10.24 9.32
C GLN A 105 9.73 8.82 9.04
N VAL A 106 8.71 8.61 8.20
CA VAL A 106 8.13 7.28 7.89
C VAL A 106 9.21 6.28 7.48
N LYS A 107 10.15 6.74 6.63
CA LYS A 107 11.25 5.92 6.14
C LYS A 107 12.16 5.41 7.26
N GLU A 108 12.48 6.28 8.21
CA GLU A 108 13.39 5.97 9.32
C GLU A 108 12.70 5.04 10.32
N LEU A 109 11.47 5.37 10.69
CA LEU A 109 10.69 4.65 11.69
C LEU A 109 10.35 3.22 11.26
N LEU A 110 10.02 2.99 9.98
CA LEU A 110 9.74 1.64 9.46
C LEU A 110 11.00 0.77 9.33
N GLY A 111 12.18 1.39 9.20
CA GLY A 111 13.41 0.68 8.87
C GLY A 111 13.47 0.18 7.42
N VAL A 112 14.66 -0.25 7.00
CA VAL A 112 14.99 -0.51 5.58
C VAL A 112 14.10 -1.59 4.94
N HIS A 113 13.82 -2.68 5.67
CA HIS A 113 13.05 -3.81 5.13
C HIS A 113 11.57 -3.45 4.91
N LYS A 114 10.88 -2.89 5.92
CA LYS A 114 9.49 -2.46 5.78
C LYS A 114 9.35 -1.30 4.81
N ARG A 115 10.33 -0.38 4.77
CA ARG A 115 10.36 0.69 3.76
C ARG A 115 10.43 0.14 2.34
N ARG A 116 11.22 -0.91 2.08
CA ARG A 116 11.21 -1.58 0.77
C ARG A 116 9.82 -2.13 0.44
N GLY A 117 9.19 -2.80 1.40
CA GLY A 117 7.84 -3.32 1.22
C GLY A 117 6.81 -2.23 0.99
N TYR A 118 6.91 -1.11 1.70
CA TYR A 118 6.06 0.07 1.52
C TYR A 118 6.16 0.60 0.09
N LEU A 119 7.38 0.73 -0.45
CA LEU A 119 7.60 1.18 -1.82
C LEU A 119 7.07 0.16 -2.85
N ASN A 120 7.25 -1.13 -2.58
CA ASN A 120 6.69 -2.19 -3.43
C ASN A 120 5.16 -2.12 -3.48
N TYR A 121 4.50 -1.87 -2.35
CA TYR A 121 3.05 -1.68 -2.31
C TYR A 121 2.62 -0.40 -3.03
N TYR A 122 3.31 0.72 -2.76
CA TYR A 122 3.00 2.00 -3.40
C TYR A 122 3.10 1.92 -4.92
N TYR A 123 4.22 1.41 -5.46
CA TYR A 123 4.39 1.33 -6.90
C TYR A 123 3.64 0.16 -7.54
N GLY A 124 3.56 -0.97 -6.85
CA GLY A 124 3.02 -2.20 -7.41
C GLY A 124 1.52 -2.37 -7.24
N VAL A 125 0.90 -1.66 -6.31
CA VAL A 125 -0.56 -1.67 -6.11
C VAL A 125 -1.13 -0.29 -6.40
N VAL A 126 -0.78 0.73 -5.58
CA VAL A 126 -1.43 2.05 -5.64
C VAL A 126 -1.21 2.76 -6.98
N VAL A 127 0.03 2.81 -7.47
CA VAL A 127 0.36 3.43 -8.76
C VAL A 127 -0.16 2.60 -9.94
N GLU A 128 -0.19 1.27 -9.80
CA GLU A 128 -0.70 0.37 -10.85
C GLU A 128 -2.23 0.53 -11.03
N GLU A 129 -2.99 0.61 -9.94
CA GLU A 129 -4.43 0.92 -9.97
C GLU A 129 -4.69 2.31 -10.58
N ALA A 130 -3.91 3.31 -10.17
CA ALA A 130 -4.03 4.66 -10.72
C ALA A 130 -3.72 4.71 -12.23
N LEU A 131 -2.76 3.90 -12.69
CA LEU A 131 -2.46 3.74 -14.11
C LEU A 131 -3.66 3.14 -14.86
N GLN A 132 -4.25 2.05 -14.35
CA GLN A 132 -5.43 1.43 -14.97
C GLN A 132 -6.57 2.44 -15.08
N LEU A 133 -6.88 3.16 -14.00
CA LEU A 133 -7.90 4.21 -13.97
C LEU A 133 -7.60 5.36 -14.94
N ALA A 134 -6.35 5.78 -15.06
CA ALA A 134 -5.95 6.83 -16.00
C ALA A 134 -6.20 6.40 -17.46
N VAL A 135 -5.84 5.16 -17.79
CA VAL A 135 -6.06 4.59 -19.12
C VAL A 135 -7.56 4.40 -19.40
N GLU A 136 -8.33 3.96 -18.41
CA GLU A 136 -9.78 3.82 -18.50
C GLU A 136 -10.44 5.18 -18.82
N ARG A 137 -10.06 6.25 -18.11
CA ARG A 137 -10.54 7.62 -18.38
C ARG A 137 -10.22 8.08 -19.80
N GLU A 138 -9.04 7.76 -20.33
CA GLU A 138 -8.68 8.04 -21.73
C GLU A 138 -9.55 7.26 -22.73
N VAL A 139 -9.86 5.99 -22.43
CA VAL A 139 -10.75 5.16 -23.24
C VAL A 139 -12.15 5.76 -23.27
N HIS A 140 -12.71 6.04 -22.09
CA HIS A 140 -14.02 6.63 -21.93
C HIS A 140 -14.12 7.98 -22.68
N LYS A 141 -13.16 8.90 -22.48
CA LYS A 141 -13.15 10.22 -23.15
C LYS A 141 -13.17 10.12 -24.67
N ARG A 142 -12.40 9.19 -25.24
CA ARG A 142 -12.36 8.96 -26.69
C ARG A 142 -13.67 8.38 -27.23
N LYS A 143 -14.29 7.44 -26.52
CA LYS A 143 -15.57 6.84 -26.91
C LYS A 143 -16.71 7.86 -26.90
N VAL A 144 -16.76 8.69 -25.84
CA VAL A 144 -17.71 9.82 -25.74
C VAL A 144 -17.52 10.80 -26.88
N SER A 145 -16.27 11.15 -27.21
CA SER A 145 -15.97 12.08 -28.31
C SER A 145 -16.35 11.52 -29.70
N ASN A 146 -16.40 10.20 -29.86
CA ASN A 146 -16.77 9.53 -31.10
C ASN A 146 -18.29 9.27 -31.24
N GLY A 147 -19.11 9.75 -30.29
CA GLY A 147 -20.56 9.59 -30.35
C GLY A 147 -21.06 8.15 -30.14
N ASN A 148 -20.22 7.26 -29.61
CA ASN A 148 -20.62 5.90 -29.26
C ASN A 148 -21.58 5.92 -28.07
N GLN A 149 -22.56 5.01 -28.08
CA GLN A 149 -23.42 4.74 -26.93
C GLN A 149 -22.58 4.26 -25.73
N TYR A 150 -23.10 4.52 -24.53
CA TYR A 150 -22.52 4.11 -23.25
C TYR A 150 -22.17 2.62 -23.27
N GLN A 151 -20.92 2.28 -22.95
CA GLN A 151 -20.44 0.92 -22.75
C GLN A 151 -20.04 0.84 -21.28
N ASP A 152 -20.62 -0.10 -20.53
CA ASP A 152 -20.43 -0.19 -19.07
C ASP A 152 -19.04 -0.71 -18.67
N ASP A 153 -18.34 -1.41 -19.57
CA ASP A 153 -17.07 -2.06 -19.27
C ASP A 153 -15.99 -1.71 -20.33
N PHE A 154 -14.92 -1.06 -19.86
CA PHE A 154 -13.74 -0.71 -20.66
C PHE A 154 -12.51 -1.55 -20.32
N SER A 155 -12.64 -2.53 -19.42
CA SER A 155 -11.53 -3.27 -18.84
C SER A 155 -10.71 -3.99 -19.92
N GLU A 156 -11.36 -4.61 -20.90
CA GLU A 156 -10.67 -5.24 -22.02
C GLU A 156 -9.75 -4.26 -22.78
N GLU A 157 -10.21 -3.04 -23.07
CA GLU A 157 -9.37 -2.06 -23.78
C GLU A 157 -8.25 -1.52 -22.88
N VAL A 158 -8.48 -1.41 -21.57
CA VAL A 158 -7.46 -1.01 -20.59
C VAL A 158 -6.36 -2.07 -20.51
N PHE A 159 -6.72 -3.33 -20.31
CA PHE A 159 -5.78 -4.45 -20.18
C PHE A 159 -4.96 -4.63 -21.46
N GLN A 160 -5.58 -4.56 -22.64
CA GLN A 160 -4.86 -4.62 -23.91
C GLN A 160 -3.84 -3.47 -24.07
N LYS A 161 -4.17 -2.25 -23.62
CA LYS A 161 -3.25 -1.11 -23.71
C LYS A 161 -2.09 -1.19 -22.72
N VAL A 162 -2.37 -1.59 -21.48
CA VAL A 162 -1.38 -1.60 -20.41
C VAL A 162 -0.51 -2.84 -20.52
N TYR A 163 -1.12 -4.02 -20.63
CA TYR A 163 -0.47 -5.33 -20.52
C TYR A 163 -0.32 -6.07 -21.85
N ARG A 164 -0.97 -5.62 -22.93
CA ARG A 164 -1.01 -6.30 -24.26
C ARG A 164 -1.64 -7.69 -24.22
N GLU A 165 -2.48 -7.93 -23.23
CA GLU A 165 -3.25 -9.16 -23.06
C GLU A 165 -4.63 -8.85 -22.49
N SER A 166 -5.53 -9.83 -22.55
CA SER A 166 -6.89 -9.69 -21.98
C SER A 166 -6.88 -9.86 -20.47
N GLU A 167 -7.86 -9.24 -19.79
CA GLU A 167 -8.05 -9.41 -18.35
C GLU A 167 -8.31 -10.88 -17.98
N ALA A 168 -9.12 -11.56 -18.79
CA ALA A 168 -9.46 -12.98 -18.57
C ALA A 168 -8.22 -13.88 -18.66
N THR A 169 -7.35 -13.67 -19.66
CA THR A 169 -6.09 -14.42 -19.78
C THR A 169 -5.20 -14.20 -18.57
N LEU A 170 -5.00 -12.94 -18.18
CA LEU A 170 -4.10 -12.58 -17.09
C LEU A 170 -4.62 -13.03 -15.72
N THR A 171 -5.94 -12.98 -15.52
CA THR A 171 -6.58 -13.49 -14.31
C THR A 171 -6.40 -15.01 -14.19
N GLU A 172 -6.55 -15.74 -15.30
CA GLU A 172 -6.34 -17.19 -15.31
C GLU A 172 -4.86 -17.55 -15.06
N GLU A 173 -3.92 -16.84 -15.67
CA GLU A 173 -2.48 -17.02 -15.40
C GLU A 173 -2.14 -16.75 -13.92
N PHE A 174 -2.66 -15.65 -13.36
CA PHE A 174 -2.48 -15.32 -11.95
C PHE A 174 -3.01 -16.44 -11.03
N ARG A 175 -4.24 -16.92 -11.28
CA ARG A 175 -4.86 -17.98 -10.48
C ARG A 175 -4.08 -19.28 -10.55
N GLN A 176 -3.60 -19.65 -11.74
CA GLN A 176 -2.77 -20.84 -11.92
C GLN A 176 -1.43 -20.72 -11.19
N GLU A 177 -0.80 -19.54 -11.20
CA GLU A 177 0.48 -19.31 -10.52
C GLU A 177 0.36 -19.33 -9.00
N VAL A 178 -0.69 -18.72 -8.45
CA VAL A 178 -0.89 -18.61 -6.98
C VAL A 178 -1.64 -19.82 -6.41
N GLY A 179 -2.34 -20.59 -7.25
CA GLY A 179 -3.11 -21.77 -6.83
C GLY A 179 -4.52 -21.46 -6.36
N TYR A 180 -5.15 -20.40 -6.88
CA TYR A 180 -6.55 -20.05 -6.60
C TYR A 180 -7.53 -20.80 -7.51
N ASP A 181 -8.73 -21.09 -6.99
CA ASP A 181 -9.80 -21.74 -7.76
C ASP A 181 -10.36 -20.81 -8.84
N SER A 182 -10.57 -21.35 -10.05
CA SER A 182 -10.97 -20.57 -11.23
C SER A 182 -12.41 -20.05 -11.22
N VAL A 183 -13.22 -20.42 -10.22
CA VAL A 183 -14.65 -20.06 -10.13
C VAL A 183 -14.92 -19.04 -9.03
N GLU A 184 -13.94 -18.73 -8.18
CA GLU A 184 -14.14 -17.84 -7.04
C GLU A 184 -14.18 -16.37 -7.48
N ILE A 185 -15.07 -15.58 -6.87
CA ILE A 185 -15.03 -14.11 -6.97
C ILE A 185 -13.84 -13.65 -6.14
N MET A 186 -12.97 -12.82 -6.72
CA MET A 186 -11.79 -12.32 -6.01
C MET A 186 -12.21 -11.47 -4.80
N SER A 187 -11.68 -11.81 -3.62
CA SER A 187 -11.73 -10.95 -2.44
C SER A 187 -10.94 -9.67 -2.67
N VAL A 188 -11.14 -8.66 -1.83
CA VAL A 188 -10.34 -7.40 -1.89
C VAL A 188 -8.85 -7.70 -1.75
N THR A 189 -8.46 -8.66 -0.92
CA THR A 189 -7.08 -9.11 -0.77
C THR A 189 -6.55 -9.70 -2.08
N GLN A 190 -7.29 -10.64 -2.68
CA GLN A 190 -6.92 -11.27 -3.95
C GLN A 190 -6.86 -10.24 -5.09
N MET A 191 -7.71 -9.21 -5.10
CA MET A 191 -7.64 -8.12 -6.07
C MET A 191 -6.32 -7.35 -5.94
N LYS A 192 -5.88 -7.02 -4.71
CA LYS A 192 -4.59 -6.35 -4.49
C LYS A 192 -3.41 -7.23 -4.90
N GLU A 193 -3.49 -8.54 -4.63
CA GLU A 193 -2.48 -9.51 -5.06
C GLU A 193 -2.41 -9.62 -6.58
N PHE A 194 -3.57 -9.64 -7.26
CA PHE A 194 -3.65 -9.63 -8.71
C PHE A 194 -3.06 -8.35 -9.29
N THR A 195 -3.39 -7.19 -8.75
CA THR A 195 -2.80 -5.90 -9.15
C THR A 195 -1.27 -5.92 -8.99
N TYR A 196 -0.76 -6.42 -7.86
CA TYR A 196 0.69 -6.54 -7.67
C TYR A 196 1.34 -7.52 -8.65
N TRP A 197 0.65 -8.62 -8.98
CA TRP A 197 1.07 -9.55 -10.01
C TRP A 197 1.10 -8.89 -11.40
N LEU A 198 0.09 -8.09 -11.75
CA LEU A 198 0.03 -7.32 -13.01
C LEU A 198 1.18 -6.31 -13.12
N PHE A 199 1.53 -5.63 -12.03
CA PHE A 199 2.72 -4.78 -11.99
C PHE A 199 3.99 -5.56 -12.32
N LYS A 200 4.20 -6.73 -11.69
CA LYS A 200 5.36 -7.60 -11.97
C LYS A 200 5.35 -8.09 -13.42
N TYR A 201 4.18 -8.50 -13.92
CA TYR A 201 3.98 -8.90 -15.31
C TYR A 201 4.39 -7.76 -16.26
N ARG A 202 3.90 -6.54 -16.04
CA ARG A 202 4.22 -5.35 -16.85
C ARG A 202 5.71 -5.05 -16.87
N ILE A 203 6.39 -5.12 -15.72
CA ILE A 203 7.85 -4.94 -15.64
C ILE A 203 8.59 -6.00 -16.46
N LYS A 204 8.12 -7.24 -16.44
CA LYS A 204 8.75 -8.36 -17.15
C LYS A 204 8.54 -8.29 -18.67
N THR A 205 7.37 -7.83 -19.12
CA THR A 205 6.95 -7.93 -20.53
C THR A 205 7.08 -6.63 -21.32
N SER A 206 7.25 -5.49 -20.66
CA SER A 206 7.38 -4.17 -21.31
C SER A 206 8.84 -3.74 -21.47
N ASP A 207 9.10 -2.90 -22.48
CA ASP A 207 10.38 -2.20 -22.59
C ASP A 207 10.53 -1.09 -21.53
N LYS A 208 11.76 -0.64 -21.29
CA LYS A 208 12.07 0.37 -20.25
C LYS A 208 11.36 1.70 -20.47
N ALA A 209 11.13 2.09 -21.73
CA ALA A 209 10.47 3.36 -22.04
C ALA A 209 8.98 3.30 -21.69
N LYS A 210 8.31 2.19 -22.03
CA LYS A 210 6.92 1.93 -21.64
C LYS A 210 6.76 1.85 -20.13
N ILE A 211 7.63 1.13 -19.41
CA ILE A 211 7.60 1.05 -17.94
C ILE A 211 7.66 2.45 -17.32
N ALA A 212 8.61 3.29 -17.76
CA ALA A 212 8.76 4.64 -17.24
C ALA A 212 7.56 5.55 -17.57
N SER A 213 7.06 5.49 -18.81
CA SER A 213 5.89 6.26 -19.24
C SER A 213 4.62 5.88 -18.48
N ASP A 214 4.35 4.58 -18.35
CA ASP A 214 3.16 4.08 -17.67
C ASP A 214 3.23 4.36 -16.16
N THR A 215 4.41 4.20 -15.55
CA THR A 215 4.60 4.56 -14.13
C THR A 215 4.40 6.05 -13.90
N LYS A 216 4.91 6.90 -14.80
CA LYS A 216 4.68 8.35 -14.74
C LYS A 216 3.19 8.68 -14.86
N LYS A 217 2.47 8.03 -15.81
CA LYS A 217 1.03 8.23 -15.97
C LYS A 217 0.25 7.90 -14.69
N GLY A 218 0.57 6.78 -14.03
CA GLY A 218 -0.06 6.41 -12.76
C GLY A 218 0.21 7.44 -11.65
N LEU A 219 1.46 7.92 -11.53
CA LEU A 219 1.83 8.97 -10.57
C LEU A 219 1.10 10.30 -10.85
N ASP A 220 1.09 10.74 -12.10
CA ASP A 220 0.40 11.97 -12.52
C ASP A 220 -1.10 11.89 -12.17
N ALA A 221 -1.74 10.73 -12.40
CA ALA A 221 -3.13 10.50 -12.04
C ALA A 221 -3.38 10.59 -10.52
N LEU A 222 -2.49 10.05 -9.68
CA LEU A 222 -2.57 10.20 -8.23
C LEU A 222 -2.48 11.68 -7.81
N HIS A 223 -1.56 12.43 -8.40
CA HIS A 223 -1.41 13.88 -8.12
C HIS A 223 -2.65 14.69 -8.52
N GLU A 224 -3.27 14.39 -9.66
CA GLU A 224 -4.53 14.99 -10.09
C GLU A 224 -5.69 14.67 -9.13
N MET A 225 -5.78 13.42 -8.65
CA MET A 225 -6.81 13.02 -7.69
C MET A 225 -6.61 13.67 -6.32
N ALA A 226 -5.35 13.80 -5.86
CA ALA A 226 -5.04 14.47 -4.61
C ALA A 226 -5.34 15.98 -4.65
N SER A 227 -5.11 16.64 -5.79
CA SER A 227 -5.37 18.07 -5.97
C SER A 227 -6.86 18.40 -6.14
N SER A 228 -7.61 17.57 -6.86
CA SER A 228 -9.07 17.73 -7.06
C SER A 228 -9.90 17.49 -5.80
N ARG A 229 -9.35 16.82 -4.78
CA ARG A 229 -9.95 16.68 -3.44
C ARG A 229 -9.80 17.94 -2.56
N ARG A 230 -9.08 18.98 -2.99
CA ARG A 230 -8.91 20.26 -2.24
C ARG A 230 -9.84 21.42 -2.65
N PRO A 231 -11.17 21.29 -2.89
CA PRO A 231 -12.05 22.43 -2.92
C PRO A 231 -12.79 22.55 -1.57
N GLY A 232 -12.30 23.39 -0.65
CA GLY A 232 -13.06 23.67 0.59
C GLY A 232 -12.32 24.27 1.80
N ALA A 233 -11.00 24.49 1.77
CA ALA A 233 -10.28 25.01 2.95
C ALA A 233 -10.06 26.55 2.96
N ASP A 234 -10.45 27.27 1.90
CA ASP A 234 -10.35 28.73 1.82
C ASP A 234 -11.75 29.37 1.71
N ALA A 235 -12.56 29.21 2.76
CA ALA A 235 -13.76 30.03 2.98
C ALA A 235 -14.19 29.98 4.45
N SER A 236 -13.42 30.62 5.34
CA SER A 236 -13.88 31.20 6.62
C SER A 236 -12.82 32.16 7.17
#